data_AF-A0A9Q0M5G4-F1
#
_entry.id   AF-A0A9Q0M5G4-F1
#
_cell.length_a   1.000
_cell.length_b   1.000
_cell.length_c   1.000
_cell.angle_alpha   90.00
_cell.angle_beta   90.00
_cell.angle_gamma   90.00
#
_symmetry.space_group_name_H-M   'P 1'
#
loop_
_entity.id
_entity.type
_entity.pdbx_description
1 polymer ?
#
loop_
_entity_poly.entity_id
_entity_poly.type
_entity_poly.pdbx_seq_one_letter_code
_entity_poly.pdbx_strand_id
1 'polypeptide(L)'
;MTYGCGTIIALSHLQTTVIRKYPMPVKCSVEDQNAIIQCEDDARNVWNVDDITYYTSSRKFCCYFWNVLSCALEIADQCDPEYANELSIVTEQTIESLCDYSQEMNISIFSFGSMNQSFTYLLANFILLSSLMMMVNGQNHIRPGHYQKYALSSRCTSADREAINRCEDEAKRDWAVRDIDYYTPTRRFCCFAWDTLSCELQIAQRCDPNYAAELSYITEQNYASFCDYHSRRSASCALRWWSVMLIVVALLLIIGIIIFIIYRRRQSKFTCDYETVVRPS
;
A
#
# COMPACT_ATOMS: atom_id res chain seq x y z
N MET A 1 -26.48 21.72 35.50
CA MET A 1 -26.20 22.07 34.09
C MET A 1 -24.92 21.36 33.69
N THR A 2 -25.05 20.20 33.05
CA THR A 2 -23.97 19.52 32.34
C THR A 2 -24.64 18.61 31.32
N TYR A 3 -24.20 18.74 30.08
CA TYR A 3 -24.82 18.18 28.89
C TYR A 3 -24.67 16.66 28.86
N GLY A 4 -25.73 15.99 28.41
CA GLY A 4 -25.65 14.59 27.99
C GLY A 4 -24.93 14.47 26.64
N CYS A 5 -24.22 13.36 26.46
CA CYS A 5 -23.90 12.85 25.14
C CYS A 5 -24.23 11.35 25.16
N GLY A 6 -25.35 11.02 24.50
CA GLY A 6 -25.70 9.65 24.18
C GLY A 6 -24.83 9.10 23.04
N THR A 7 -25.13 7.85 22.69
CA THR A 7 -24.56 7.06 21.59
C THR A 7 -23.33 6.21 21.95
N ILE A 8 -23.52 5.26 22.88
CA ILE A 8 -22.73 4.02 22.96
C ILE A 8 -23.52 2.93 22.21
N ILE A 9 -23.59 3.02 20.88
CA ILE A 9 -24.04 1.93 20.00
C ILE A 9 -23.20 2.01 18.72
N ALA A 10 -21.89 1.79 18.84
CA ALA A 10 -20.98 1.56 17.70
C ALA A 10 -19.63 0.97 18.13
N LEU A 11 -19.51 0.40 19.34
CA LEU A 11 -18.24 -0.10 19.89
C LEU A 11 -18.18 -1.63 19.99
N SER A 12 -19.22 -2.35 19.57
CA SER A 12 -19.24 -3.83 19.59
C SER A 12 -18.76 -4.49 18.28
N HIS A 13 -18.40 -3.71 17.24
CA HIS A 13 -18.13 -4.27 15.90
C HIS A 13 -16.70 -4.14 15.39
N LEU A 14 -15.79 -3.48 16.12
CA LEU A 14 -14.37 -3.36 15.75
C LEU A 14 -13.41 -4.21 16.60
N GLN A 15 -13.94 -5.01 17.53
CA GLN A 15 -13.15 -6.01 18.25
C GLN A 15 -12.95 -7.27 17.40
N THR A 16 -11.98 -7.23 16.50
CA THR A 16 -11.43 -8.44 15.89
C THR A 16 -9.91 -8.38 15.91
N THR A 17 -9.41 -8.80 17.07
CA THR A 17 -8.18 -9.52 17.35
C THR A 17 -7.33 -9.92 16.13
N VAL A 18 -6.01 -9.71 16.23
CA VAL A 18 -4.99 -10.16 15.27
C VAL A 18 -5.20 -11.62 14.86
N ILE A 19 -5.72 -12.44 15.78
CA ILE A 19 -6.03 -13.86 15.61
C ILE A 19 -7.16 -14.12 14.59
N ARG A 20 -8.18 -13.27 14.45
CA ARG A 20 -9.22 -13.48 13.42
C ARG A 20 -8.71 -13.25 11.99
N LYS A 21 -7.60 -12.54 11.83
CA LYS A 21 -7.05 -12.22 10.52
C LYS A 21 -6.24 -13.37 9.91
N TYR A 22 -5.78 -14.30 10.74
CA TYR A 22 -5.13 -15.55 10.32
C TYR A 22 -6.08 -16.71 10.64
N PRO A 23 -6.91 -17.18 9.69
CA PRO A 23 -7.77 -18.32 9.95
C PRO A 23 -6.88 -19.51 10.34
N MET A 24 -7.15 -20.08 11.51
CA MET A 24 -6.41 -21.25 11.99
C MET A 24 -6.59 -22.43 11.03
N PRO A 25 -5.60 -23.33 10.95
CA PRO A 25 -5.74 -24.54 10.19
C PRO A 25 -6.91 -25.37 10.74
N VAL A 26 -7.65 -26.02 9.83
CA VAL A 26 -8.82 -26.86 10.13
C VAL A 26 -8.48 -28.00 11.11
N LYS A 27 -7.19 -28.31 11.30
CA LYS A 27 -6.68 -29.34 12.20
C LYS A 27 -6.67 -28.94 13.67
N CYS A 28 -6.72 -27.65 14.03
CA CYS A 28 -6.77 -27.21 15.42
C CYS A 28 -8.17 -27.46 16.03
N SER A 29 -8.21 -27.94 17.27
CA SER A 29 -9.48 -28.09 17.99
C SER A 29 -10.05 -26.74 18.43
N VAL A 30 -11.31 -26.74 18.87
CA VAL A 30 -11.93 -25.53 19.46
C VAL A 30 -11.25 -25.14 20.77
N GLU A 31 -10.68 -26.10 21.50
CA GLU A 31 -9.95 -25.85 22.74
C GLU A 31 -8.64 -25.08 22.46
N ASP A 32 -7.93 -25.46 21.39
CA ASP A 32 -6.71 -24.76 20.95
C ASP A 32 -7.02 -23.32 20.50
N GLN A 33 -8.16 -23.12 19.83
CA GLN A 33 -8.63 -21.79 19.45
C GLN A 33 -8.90 -20.91 20.68
N ASN A 34 -9.51 -21.47 21.72
CA ASN A 34 -9.77 -20.76 22.96
C ASN A 34 -8.48 -20.45 23.74
N ALA A 35 -7.49 -21.36 23.70
CA ALA A 35 -6.18 -21.13 24.32
C ALA A 35 -5.45 -19.94 23.68
N ILE A 36 -5.56 -19.75 22.36
CA ILE A 36 -4.98 -18.60 21.67
C ILE A 36 -5.69 -17.28 22.05
N ILE A 37 -7.01 -17.31 22.25
CA ILE A 37 -7.75 -16.14 22.78
C ILE A 37 -7.24 -15.80 24.19
N GLN A 38 -7.03 -16.80 25.04
CA GLN A 38 -6.47 -16.61 26.37
C GLN A 38 -5.06 -16.00 26.32
N CYS A 39 -4.20 -16.41 25.37
CA CYS A 39 -2.90 -15.79 25.15
C CYS A 39 -3.01 -14.28 24.88
N GLU A 40 -4.02 -13.85 24.11
CA GLU A 40 -4.23 -12.43 23.84
C GLU A 40 -4.61 -11.66 25.10
N ASP A 41 -5.57 -12.19 25.86
CA ASP A 41 -6.04 -11.57 27.11
C ASP A 41 -4.91 -11.48 28.14
N ASP A 42 -4.10 -12.53 28.29
CA ASP A 42 -2.95 -12.55 29.18
C ASP A 42 -1.89 -11.52 28.75
N ALA A 43 -1.56 -11.45 27.46
CA ALA A 43 -0.61 -10.46 26.95
C ALA A 43 -1.13 -9.03 27.12
N ARG A 44 -2.43 -8.81 26.89
CA ARG A 44 -3.08 -7.50 27.06
C ARG A 44 -2.98 -7.04 28.52
N ASN A 45 -3.24 -7.94 29.46
CA ASN A 45 -3.12 -7.67 30.90
C ASN A 45 -1.68 -7.38 31.33
N VAL A 46 -0.69 -8.15 30.84
CA VAL A 46 0.73 -7.97 31.18
C VAL A 46 1.26 -6.62 30.69
N TRP A 47 0.92 -6.22 29.46
CA TRP A 47 1.46 -5.01 28.84
C TRP A 47 0.58 -3.76 29.03
N ASN A 48 -0.59 -3.92 29.65
CA ASN A 48 -1.59 -2.87 29.87
C ASN A 48 -1.88 -2.09 28.57
N VAL A 49 -2.15 -2.83 27.50
CA VAL A 49 -2.46 -2.28 26.17
C VAL A 49 -3.95 -2.00 26.13
N ASP A 50 -4.33 -0.73 26.01
CA ASP A 50 -5.70 -0.34 25.72
C ASP A 50 -5.98 -0.36 24.21
N ASP A 51 -7.26 -0.32 23.82
CA ASP A 51 -7.69 -0.37 22.42
C ASP A 51 -7.11 0.80 21.57
N ILE A 52 -6.64 1.89 22.21
CA ILE A 52 -6.05 3.06 21.55
C ILE A 52 -4.56 2.81 21.23
N THR A 53 -3.87 2.03 22.06
CA THR A 53 -2.45 1.74 21.94
C THR A 53 -2.12 0.82 20.75
N TYR A 54 -3.10 0.08 20.21
CA TYR A 54 -2.96 -0.82 19.05
C TYR A 54 -2.40 -0.14 17.78
N TYR A 55 -2.54 1.18 17.66
CA TYR A 55 -2.18 1.92 16.44
C TYR A 55 -0.84 2.64 16.51
N THR A 56 -0.07 2.46 17.58
CA THR A 56 1.23 3.10 17.73
C THR A 56 2.34 2.06 17.67
N SER A 57 3.35 2.27 16.81
CA SER A 57 4.60 1.49 16.73
C SER A 57 5.49 1.69 17.98
N SER A 58 4.87 1.64 19.14
CA SER A 58 5.51 1.79 20.43
C SER A 58 6.19 0.48 20.82
N ARG A 59 7.30 0.58 21.56
CA ARG A 59 7.99 -0.58 22.14
C ARG A 59 7.04 -1.50 22.92
N LYS A 60 6.03 -0.93 23.59
CA LYS A 60 5.00 -1.69 24.31
C LYS A 60 4.15 -2.55 23.38
N PHE A 61 3.70 -1.99 22.25
CA PHE A 61 2.95 -2.74 21.26
C PHE A 61 3.77 -3.90 20.68
N CYS A 62 5.05 -3.66 20.37
CA CYS A 62 5.95 -4.72 19.89
C CYS A 62 6.11 -5.87 20.89
N CYS A 63 6.27 -5.57 22.18
CA CYS A 63 6.39 -6.61 23.20
C CYS A 63 5.06 -7.36 23.44
N TYR A 64 3.93 -6.65 23.40
CA TYR A 64 2.61 -7.27 23.42
C TYR A 64 2.44 -8.23 22.23
N PHE A 65 2.71 -7.75 21.02
CA PHE A 65 2.54 -8.52 19.79
C PHE A 65 3.45 -9.76 19.76
N TRP A 66 4.71 -9.61 20.19
CA TRP A 66 5.64 -10.74 20.33
C TRP A 66 5.10 -11.83 21.27
N ASN A 67 4.53 -11.44 22.42
CA ASN A 67 4.00 -12.39 23.39
C ASN A 67 2.78 -13.15 22.86
N VAL A 68 1.84 -12.45 22.23
CA VAL A 68 0.67 -13.09 21.61
C VAL A 68 1.10 -14.09 20.56
N LEU A 69 2.07 -13.72 19.73
CA LEU A 69 2.49 -14.52 18.59
C LEU A 69 3.36 -15.72 19.00
N SER A 70 4.22 -15.56 20.00
CA SER A 70 4.97 -16.68 20.59
C SER A 70 4.03 -17.74 21.17
N CYS A 71 3.00 -17.31 21.91
CA CYS A 71 1.99 -18.20 22.48
C CYS A 71 1.16 -18.90 21.39
N ALA A 72 0.76 -18.16 20.35
CA ALA A 72 0.04 -18.72 19.21
C ALA A 72 0.88 -19.75 18.42
N LEU A 73 2.19 -19.52 18.27
CA LEU A 73 3.11 -20.44 17.62
C LEU A 73 3.26 -21.75 18.40
N GLU A 74 3.36 -21.69 19.74
CA GLU A 74 3.44 -22.89 20.57
C GLU A 74 2.18 -23.77 20.44
N ILE A 75 1.00 -23.15 20.35
CA ILE A 75 -0.27 -23.87 20.16
C ILE A 75 -0.39 -24.40 18.72
N ALA A 76 0.01 -23.60 17.72
CA ALA A 76 0.02 -24.02 16.32
C ALA A 76 0.95 -25.21 16.08
N ASP A 77 2.14 -25.23 16.71
CA ASP A 77 3.11 -26.31 16.57
C ASP A 77 2.57 -27.66 17.07
N GLN A 78 1.74 -27.64 18.13
CA GLN A 78 1.09 -28.85 18.64
C GLN A 78 0.02 -29.40 17.68
N CYS A 79 -0.66 -28.52 16.95
CA CYS A 79 -1.80 -28.90 16.11
C CYS A 79 -1.41 -29.19 14.64
N ASP A 80 -0.55 -28.35 14.06
CA ASP A 80 -0.10 -28.43 12.68
C ASP A 80 1.31 -27.83 12.53
N PRO A 81 2.37 -28.65 12.72
CA PRO A 81 3.77 -28.19 12.68
C PRO A 81 4.16 -27.52 11.35
N GLU A 82 3.56 -27.95 10.23
CA GLU A 82 3.83 -27.37 8.92
C GLU A 82 3.32 -25.92 8.84
N TYR A 83 2.10 -25.69 9.34
CA TYR A 83 1.53 -24.35 9.45
C TYR A 83 2.28 -23.48 10.46
N ALA A 84 2.73 -24.05 11.58
CA ALA A 84 3.52 -23.33 12.58
C ALA A 84 4.82 -22.77 11.99
N ASN A 85 5.50 -23.54 11.14
CA ASN A 85 6.71 -23.12 10.45
C ASN A 85 6.45 -22.00 9.41
N GLU A 86 5.33 -22.06 8.67
CA GLU A 86 4.95 -20.95 7.79
C GLU A 86 4.61 -19.69 8.60
N LEU A 87 3.86 -19.86 9.69
CA LEU A 87 3.46 -18.77 10.57
C LEU A 87 4.68 -18.14 11.25
N SER A 88 5.71 -18.91 11.62
CA SER A 88 6.93 -18.36 12.23
C SER A 88 7.72 -17.48 11.28
N ILE A 89 7.79 -17.85 9.99
CA ILE A 89 8.47 -17.04 8.97
C ILE A 89 7.73 -15.72 8.75
N VAL A 90 6.40 -15.77 8.60
CA VAL A 90 5.56 -14.57 8.44
C VAL A 90 5.64 -13.68 9.69
N THR A 91 5.67 -14.30 10.87
CA THR A 91 5.84 -13.65 12.16
C THR A 91 7.12 -12.84 12.21
N GLU A 92 8.26 -13.47 11.91
CA GLU A 92 9.58 -12.86 11.99
C GLU A 92 9.65 -11.64 11.04
N GLN A 93 9.23 -11.80 9.79
CA GLN A 93 9.17 -10.72 8.81
C GLN A 93 8.26 -9.56 9.25
N THR A 94 7.11 -9.89 9.85
CA THR A 94 6.15 -8.89 10.32
C THR A 94 6.74 -8.10 11.48
N ILE A 95 7.39 -8.77 12.43
CA ILE A 95 8.01 -8.14 13.60
C ILE A 95 9.19 -7.26 13.20
N GLU A 96 10.07 -7.75 12.31
CA GLU A 96 11.15 -6.91 11.76
C GLU A 96 10.58 -5.65 11.11
N SER A 97 9.54 -5.78 10.27
CA SER A 97 8.97 -4.63 9.57
C SER A 97 8.29 -3.61 10.50
N LEU A 98 7.62 -4.06 11.56
CA LEU A 98 6.84 -3.21 12.46
C LEU A 98 7.70 -2.61 13.58
N CYS A 99 8.70 -3.36 14.07
CA CYS A 99 9.43 -3.03 15.29
C CYS A 99 10.82 -2.45 15.03
N ASP A 100 11.43 -2.70 13.88
CA ASP A 100 12.71 -2.07 13.50
C ASP A 100 12.51 -0.59 13.11
N TYR A 101 11.39 -0.27 12.45
CA TYR A 101 11.00 1.10 12.08
C TYR A 101 10.80 2.04 13.30
N SER A 102 10.60 1.48 14.50
CA SER A 102 10.46 2.23 15.74
C SER A 102 11.79 2.86 16.22
N GLN A 103 12.95 2.29 15.84
CA GLN A 103 14.25 2.80 16.27
C GLN A 103 14.74 4.02 15.46
N GLU A 104 14.31 4.17 14.21
CA GLU A 104 14.82 5.24 13.32
C GLU A 104 14.17 6.62 13.53
N MET A 105 13.04 6.73 14.24
CA MET A 105 12.37 8.02 14.48
C MET A 105 13.06 8.93 15.52
N ASN A 106 14.28 8.58 15.96
CA ASN A 106 15.14 9.44 16.79
C ASN A 106 16.23 10.19 15.99
N ILE A 107 16.12 10.28 14.67
CA ILE A 107 17.11 10.97 13.85
C ILE A 107 16.72 12.44 13.62
N SER A 108 17.57 13.29 14.19
CA SER A 108 17.64 14.75 14.12
C SER A 108 17.41 15.36 12.73
N ILE A 109 16.60 16.41 12.72
CA ILE A 109 16.39 17.38 11.64
C ILE A 109 17.74 18.01 11.26
N PHE A 110 18.25 17.72 10.06
CA PHE A 110 19.38 18.44 9.47
C PHE A 110 18.89 19.61 8.62
N SER A 111 19.29 20.80 9.04
CA SER A 111 19.21 22.08 8.33
C SER A 111 20.04 22.04 7.04
N PHE A 112 19.45 22.48 5.92
CA PHE A 112 20.16 22.70 4.65
C PHE A 112 20.36 24.20 4.40
N GLY A 113 21.63 24.61 4.31
CA GLY A 113 22.07 25.94 3.92
C GLY A 113 22.75 25.97 2.54
N SER A 114 22.49 27.08 1.83
CA SER A 114 23.11 27.59 0.60
C SER A 114 22.75 26.94 -0.74
N MET A 115 21.92 27.69 -1.48
CA MET A 115 21.58 27.50 -2.89
C MET A 115 22.72 28.02 -3.79
N ASN A 116 23.31 27.14 -4.62
CA ASN A 116 23.64 27.43 -6.03
C ASN A 116 24.49 26.33 -6.72
N GLN A 117 24.99 25.32 -6.01
CA GLN A 117 25.59 24.11 -6.62
C GLN A 117 24.68 22.86 -6.55
N SER A 118 23.63 22.88 -5.72
CA SER A 118 22.79 21.71 -5.48
C SER A 118 21.82 21.36 -6.61
N PHE A 119 21.50 22.30 -7.52
CA PHE A 119 20.43 22.09 -8.51
C PHE A 119 20.82 21.14 -9.65
N THR A 120 22.09 21.16 -10.08
CA THR A 120 22.61 20.25 -11.10
C THR A 120 22.79 18.82 -10.58
N TYR A 121 23.21 18.66 -9.31
CA TYR A 121 23.29 17.34 -8.66
C TYR A 121 21.91 16.76 -8.35
N LEU A 122 20.93 17.59 -8.01
CA LEU A 122 19.54 17.15 -7.83
C LEU A 122 18.95 16.63 -9.14
N LEU A 123 19.17 17.32 -10.27
CA LEU A 123 18.70 16.86 -11.58
C LEU A 123 19.38 15.55 -12.03
N ALA A 124 20.69 15.43 -11.87
CA ALA A 124 21.43 14.22 -12.24
C ALA A 124 21.00 13.00 -11.39
N ASN A 125 20.84 13.17 -10.07
CA ASN A 125 20.38 12.10 -9.19
C ASN A 125 18.91 11.74 -9.44
N PHE A 126 18.05 12.71 -9.80
CA PHE A 126 16.65 12.45 -10.12
C PHE A 126 16.48 11.68 -11.44
N ILE A 127 17.35 11.91 -12.43
CA ILE A 127 17.37 11.16 -13.70
C ILE A 127 17.86 9.73 -13.47
N LEU A 128 18.86 9.52 -12.60
CA LEU A 128 19.34 8.18 -12.25
C LEU A 128 18.30 7.39 -11.42
N LEU A 129 17.62 8.04 -10.47
CA LEU A 129 16.56 7.42 -9.67
C LEU A 129 15.33 7.05 -10.49
N SER A 130 14.93 7.88 -11.45
CA SER A 130 13.80 7.56 -12.34
C SER A 130 14.12 6.40 -13.30
N SER A 131 15.40 6.25 -13.68
CA SER A 131 15.87 5.13 -14.51
C SER A 131 15.99 3.81 -13.73
N LEU A 132 16.37 3.86 -12.45
CA LEU A 132 16.47 2.66 -11.59
C LEU A 132 15.10 2.06 -11.25
N MET A 133 14.06 2.89 -11.13
CA MET A 133 12.70 2.46 -10.81
C MET A 133 12.01 1.69 -11.96
N MET A 134 12.57 1.69 -13.18
CA MET A 134 12.04 0.91 -14.32
C MET A 134 12.60 -0.52 -14.42
N MET A 135 13.45 -0.95 -13.47
CA MET A 135 14.10 -2.27 -13.48
C MET A 135 13.72 -3.17 -12.30
N VAL A 136 12.47 -3.14 -11.84
CA VAL A 136 11.94 -4.18 -10.94
C VAL A 136 10.87 -4.96 -11.70
N ASN A 137 11.31 -6.02 -12.37
CA ASN A 137 10.44 -6.94 -13.10
C ASN A 137 10.60 -8.36 -12.53
N GLY A 138 9.46 -8.99 -12.26
CA GLY A 138 9.27 -10.44 -12.31
C GLY A 138 9.95 -11.29 -11.24
N GLN A 139 9.37 -11.36 -10.04
CA GLN A 139 9.42 -12.62 -9.29
C GLN A 139 8.02 -13.21 -9.18
N ASN A 140 7.88 -14.44 -9.70
CA ASN A 140 6.71 -15.29 -9.57
C ASN A 140 6.66 -15.82 -8.13
N HIS A 141 5.97 -15.10 -7.24
CA HIS A 141 5.69 -15.58 -5.90
C HIS A 141 4.26 -16.10 -5.80
N ILE A 142 4.14 -17.24 -5.13
CA ILE A 142 2.89 -17.98 -4.89
C ILE A 142 2.01 -17.11 -3.99
N ARG A 143 0.82 -16.77 -4.52
CA ARG A 143 -0.12 -15.78 -3.97
C ARG A 143 -0.71 -16.24 -2.64
N PRO A 144 -0.60 -15.44 -1.57
CA PRO A 144 -1.45 -15.62 -0.39
C PRO A 144 -2.88 -15.15 -0.73
N GLY A 145 -3.78 -16.11 -0.92
CA GLY A 145 -5.19 -16.05 -0.50
C GLY A 145 -6.13 -14.99 -1.05
N HIS A 146 -5.72 -14.04 -1.91
CA HIS A 146 -6.68 -13.14 -2.52
C HIS A 146 -7.45 -13.86 -3.63
N TYR A 147 -8.67 -14.24 -3.25
CA TYR A 147 -9.63 -14.98 -4.04
C TYR A 147 -9.14 -16.40 -4.37
N GLN A 148 -9.73 -17.41 -3.71
CA GLN A 148 -10.10 -18.60 -4.48
C GLN A 148 -10.74 -18.05 -5.75
N LYS A 149 -10.08 -18.18 -6.90
CA LYS A 149 -10.66 -17.85 -8.20
C LYS A 149 -12.01 -18.54 -8.20
N TYR A 150 -13.07 -17.79 -7.92
CA TYR A 150 -14.43 -18.31 -7.98
C TYR A 150 -14.49 -19.02 -9.31
N ALA A 151 -14.97 -20.25 -9.34
CA ALA A 151 -15.04 -21.01 -10.58
C ALA A 151 -15.78 -20.13 -11.58
N LEU A 152 -15.03 -19.47 -12.49
CA LEU A 152 -15.58 -18.44 -13.35
C LEU A 152 -16.78 -19.06 -14.07
N SER A 153 -17.89 -18.32 -14.15
CA SER A 153 -19.11 -18.80 -14.77
C SER A 153 -18.77 -19.56 -16.06
N SER A 154 -19.35 -20.74 -16.23
CA SER A 154 -19.14 -21.58 -17.43
C SER A 154 -19.53 -20.86 -18.72
N ARG A 155 -20.25 -19.73 -18.60
CA ARG A 155 -20.65 -18.83 -19.67
C ARG A 155 -19.53 -17.92 -20.18
N CYS A 156 -18.45 -17.71 -19.42
CA CYS A 156 -17.34 -16.86 -19.84
C CYS A 156 -16.33 -17.68 -20.66
N THR A 157 -15.91 -17.15 -21.81
CA THR A 157 -14.95 -17.81 -22.72
C THR A 157 -13.55 -17.86 -22.10
N SER A 158 -12.65 -18.68 -22.64
CA SER A 158 -11.24 -18.69 -22.21
C SER A 158 -10.57 -17.31 -22.36
N ALA A 159 -10.91 -16.56 -23.42
CA ALA A 159 -10.41 -15.22 -23.65
C ALA A 159 -10.89 -14.22 -22.57
N ASP A 160 -12.15 -14.32 -22.13
CA ASP A 160 -12.68 -13.48 -21.05
C ASP A 160 -11.97 -13.78 -19.71
N ARG A 161 -11.68 -15.06 -19.45
CA ARG A 161 -10.94 -15.49 -18.25
C ARG A 161 -9.52 -14.93 -18.23
N GLU A 162 -8.86 -14.95 -19.38
CA GLU A 162 -7.52 -14.37 -19.52
C GLU A 162 -7.57 -12.84 -19.35
N ALA A 163 -8.57 -12.17 -19.91
CA ALA A 163 -8.76 -10.74 -19.74
C ALA A 163 -9.01 -10.35 -18.27
N ILE A 164 -9.79 -11.15 -17.53
CA ILE A 164 -10.00 -10.96 -16.09
C ILE A 164 -8.68 -11.10 -15.33
N ASN A 165 -7.86 -12.11 -15.62
CA ASN A 165 -6.54 -12.25 -14.97
C ASN A 165 -5.63 -11.04 -15.24
N ARG A 166 -5.70 -10.45 -16.44
CA ARG A 166 -4.90 -9.26 -16.78
C ARG A 166 -5.31 -8.02 -15.99
N CYS A 167 -6.58 -7.91 -15.57
CA CYS A 167 -7.04 -6.78 -14.75
C CYS A 167 -6.24 -6.65 -13.46
N GLU A 168 -6.02 -7.76 -12.75
CA GLU A 168 -5.26 -7.79 -11.52
C GLU A 168 -3.78 -7.43 -11.77
N ASP A 169 -3.17 -8.03 -12.81
CA ASP A 169 -1.77 -7.77 -13.14
C ASP A 169 -1.51 -6.31 -13.53
N GLU A 170 -2.44 -5.70 -14.28
CA GLU A 170 -2.40 -4.29 -14.64
C GLU A 170 -2.59 -3.39 -13.41
N ALA A 171 -3.58 -3.67 -12.57
CA ALA A 171 -3.81 -2.89 -11.35
C ALA A 171 -2.63 -3.02 -10.38
N LYS A 172 -2.03 -4.22 -10.23
CA LYS A 172 -0.85 -4.43 -9.37
C LYS A 172 0.31 -3.56 -9.81
N ARG A 173 0.55 -3.45 -11.13
CA ARG A 173 1.56 -2.56 -11.71
C ARG A 173 1.21 -1.08 -11.49
N ASP A 174 -0.02 -0.68 -11.76
CA ASP A 174 -0.45 0.73 -11.69
C ASP A 174 -0.41 1.31 -10.27
N TRP A 175 -0.68 0.47 -9.28
CA TRP A 175 -0.70 0.85 -7.86
C TRP A 175 0.58 0.45 -7.11
N ALA A 176 1.52 -0.22 -7.79
CA ALA A 176 2.77 -0.74 -7.24
C ALA A 176 2.54 -1.53 -5.92
N VAL A 177 1.52 -2.40 -5.92
CA VAL A 177 1.14 -3.21 -4.76
C VAL A 177 2.14 -4.36 -4.61
N ARG A 178 2.72 -4.47 -3.41
CA ARG A 178 3.58 -5.56 -2.99
C ARG A 178 2.78 -6.55 -2.16
N ASP A 179 3.36 -7.73 -1.93
CA ASP A 179 2.66 -8.80 -1.22
C ASP A 179 2.36 -8.44 0.25
N ILE A 180 3.18 -7.58 0.86
CA ILE A 180 2.91 -7.02 2.20
C ILE A 180 1.70 -6.08 2.23
N ASP A 181 1.37 -5.43 1.12
CA ASP A 181 0.32 -4.41 1.08
C ASP A 181 -1.08 -5.05 1.18
N TYR A 182 -1.23 -6.34 0.83
CA TYR A 182 -2.51 -7.08 0.92
C TYR A 182 -3.07 -7.17 2.34
N TYR A 183 -2.22 -7.08 3.35
CA TYR A 183 -2.63 -7.17 4.75
C TYR A 183 -2.83 -5.81 5.41
N THR A 184 -2.56 -4.70 4.71
CA THR A 184 -2.60 -3.35 5.28
C THR A 184 -3.57 -2.45 4.51
N PRO A 185 -4.43 -1.67 5.20
CA PRO A 185 -5.42 -0.80 4.56
C PRO A 185 -4.77 0.46 4.00
N THR A 186 -3.82 0.29 3.08
CA THR A 186 -3.14 1.41 2.44
C THR A 186 -3.98 1.93 1.29
N ARG A 187 -3.80 3.22 0.96
CA ARG A 187 -4.38 3.82 -0.25
C ARG A 187 -4.09 3.00 -1.50
N ARG A 188 -2.86 2.50 -1.65
CA ARG A 188 -2.43 1.74 -2.82
C ARG A 188 -3.23 0.45 -2.95
N PHE A 189 -3.34 -0.30 -1.85
CA PHE A 189 -4.10 -1.54 -1.81
C PHE A 189 -5.59 -1.32 -2.09
N CYS A 190 -6.21 -0.35 -1.42
CA CYS A 190 -7.64 -0.07 -1.63
C CYS A 190 -7.95 0.39 -3.06
N CYS A 191 -7.12 1.26 -3.63
CA CYS A 191 -7.30 1.67 -5.02
C CYS A 191 -7.03 0.51 -6.00
N PHE A 192 -6.06 -0.36 -5.71
CA PHE A 192 -5.84 -1.60 -6.47
C PHE A 192 -7.06 -2.52 -6.46
N ALA A 193 -7.66 -2.77 -5.29
CA ALA A 193 -8.84 -3.63 -5.17
C ALA A 193 -10.01 -3.07 -5.98
N TRP A 194 -10.27 -1.77 -5.90
CA TRP A 194 -11.36 -1.14 -6.64
C TRP A 194 -11.12 -1.03 -8.15
N ASP A 195 -9.89 -0.78 -8.60
CA ASP A 195 -9.54 -0.72 -10.02
C ASP A 195 -9.61 -2.12 -10.66
N THR A 196 -9.11 -3.14 -9.95
CA THR A 196 -9.24 -4.55 -10.33
C THR A 196 -10.72 -4.92 -10.49
N LEU A 197 -11.54 -4.68 -9.46
CA LEU A 197 -12.97 -4.95 -9.50
C LEU A 197 -13.67 -4.23 -10.67
N SER A 198 -13.34 -2.96 -10.91
CA SER A 198 -13.93 -2.17 -12.00
C SER A 198 -13.62 -2.74 -13.39
N CYS A 199 -12.40 -3.24 -13.60
CA CYS A 199 -11.99 -3.91 -14.83
C CYS A 199 -12.68 -5.28 -14.97
N GLU A 200 -12.69 -6.10 -13.92
CA GLU A 200 -13.31 -7.42 -13.92
C GLU A 200 -14.81 -7.34 -14.17
N LEU A 201 -15.51 -6.38 -13.56
CA LEU A 201 -16.94 -6.18 -13.75
C LEU A 201 -17.30 -5.88 -15.21
N GLN A 202 -16.50 -5.08 -15.93
CA GLN A 202 -16.78 -4.80 -17.34
C GLN A 202 -16.70 -6.05 -18.23
N ILE A 203 -15.82 -7.00 -17.87
CA ILE A 203 -15.69 -8.27 -18.59
C ILE A 203 -16.79 -9.24 -18.14
N ALA A 204 -16.96 -9.40 -16.84
CA ALA A 204 -17.97 -10.26 -16.22
C ALA A 204 -19.39 -9.90 -16.67
N GLN A 205 -19.72 -8.61 -16.75
CA GLN A 205 -21.04 -8.13 -17.17
C GLN A 205 -21.39 -8.57 -18.59
N ARG A 206 -20.39 -8.75 -19.46
CA ARG A 206 -20.59 -9.20 -20.85
C ARG A 206 -20.87 -10.69 -20.95
N CYS A 207 -20.27 -11.51 -20.08
CA CYS A 207 -20.47 -12.96 -20.12
C CYS A 207 -21.61 -13.44 -19.20
N ASP A 208 -21.71 -12.92 -17.99
CA ASP A 208 -22.73 -13.31 -17.02
C ASP A 208 -23.05 -12.15 -16.06
N PRO A 209 -24.17 -11.43 -16.27
CA PRO A 209 -24.53 -10.28 -15.44
C PRO A 209 -24.86 -10.65 -14.00
N ASN A 210 -25.34 -11.87 -13.74
CA ASN A 210 -25.62 -12.33 -12.37
C ASN A 210 -24.32 -12.56 -11.61
N TYR A 211 -23.35 -13.20 -12.27
CA TYR A 211 -21.99 -13.36 -11.74
C TYR A 211 -21.31 -12.01 -11.47
N ALA A 212 -21.47 -11.03 -12.38
CA ALA A 212 -20.93 -9.68 -12.18
C ALA A 212 -21.54 -9.00 -10.94
N ALA A 213 -22.85 -9.12 -10.73
CA ALA A 213 -23.51 -8.57 -9.56
C ALA A 213 -23.02 -9.24 -8.25
N GLU A 214 -22.88 -10.56 -8.25
CA GLU A 214 -22.35 -11.33 -7.12
C GLU A 214 -20.89 -10.95 -6.82
N LEU A 215 -20.04 -10.86 -7.84
CA LEU A 215 -18.64 -10.44 -7.72
C LEU A 215 -18.52 -9.03 -7.11
N SER A 216 -19.35 -8.08 -7.56
CA SER A 216 -19.39 -6.73 -6.97
C SER A 216 -19.79 -6.77 -5.51
N TYR A 217 -20.87 -7.50 -5.20
CA TYR A 217 -21.41 -7.56 -3.84
C TYR A 217 -20.41 -8.16 -2.84
N ILE A 218 -19.82 -9.31 -3.17
CA ILE A 218 -18.85 -9.99 -2.30
C ILE A 218 -17.60 -9.13 -2.10
N THR A 219 -17.10 -8.53 -3.18
CA THR A 219 -15.91 -7.68 -3.11
C THR A 219 -16.16 -6.44 -2.27
N GLU A 220 -17.30 -5.79 -2.46
CA GLU A 220 -17.70 -4.65 -1.63
C GLU A 220 -17.87 -5.06 -0.17
N GLN A 221 -18.48 -6.20 0.14
CA GLN A 221 -18.62 -6.68 1.51
C GLN A 221 -17.26 -6.94 2.19
N ASN A 222 -16.30 -7.52 1.45
CA ASN A 222 -14.99 -7.86 1.99
C ASN A 222 -14.10 -6.64 2.23
N TYR A 223 -14.20 -5.61 1.38
CA TYR A 223 -13.30 -4.46 1.44
C TYR A 223 -13.95 -3.16 1.89
N ALA A 224 -15.27 -3.04 1.97
CA ALA A 224 -15.91 -1.77 2.34
C ALA A 224 -15.45 -1.28 3.71
N SER A 225 -15.42 -2.15 4.71
CA SER A 225 -14.94 -1.80 6.06
C SER A 225 -13.45 -1.48 6.07
N PHE A 226 -12.66 -2.20 5.26
CA PHE A 226 -11.21 -2.05 5.21
C PHE A 226 -10.76 -0.80 4.44
N CYS A 227 -11.54 -0.40 3.44
CA CYS A 227 -11.23 0.66 2.49
C CYS A 227 -12.22 1.84 2.55
N ASP A 228 -12.91 2.02 3.68
CA ASP A 228 -13.93 3.06 3.86
C ASP A 228 -13.37 4.47 3.57
N TYR A 229 -12.14 4.74 4.01
CA TYR A 229 -11.45 6.01 3.78
C TYR A 229 -11.04 6.22 2.30
N HIS A 230 -10.87 5.14 1.56
CA HIS A 230 -10.46 5.14 0.15
C HIS A 230 -11.55 4.51 -0.71
N SER A 231 -12.71 5.17 -0.71
CA SER A 231 -13.88 4.69 -1.46
C SER A 231 -13.59 4.55 -2.96
N ARG A 232 -14.36 3.67 -3.62
CA ARG A 232 -14.29 3.37 -5.06
C ARG A 232 -14.35 4.61 -5.96
N ARG A 233 -15.01 5.69 -5.52
CA ARG A 233 -15.15 6.95 -6.28
C ARG A 233 -14.23 8.06 -5.78
N SER A 234 -13.32 7.77 -4.86
CA SER A 234 -12.41 8.77 -4.33
C SER A 234 -11.50 9.30 -5.43
N ALA A 235 -11.35 10.63 -5.49
CA ALA A 235 -10.37 11.28 -6.36
C ALA A 235 -8.93 10.80 -6.07
N SER A 236 -8.67 10.28 -4.87
CA SER A 236 -7.39 9.67 -4.51
C SER A 236 -7.07 8.42 -5.33
N CYS A 237 -8.08 7.69 -5.82
CA CYS A 237 -7.88 6.53 -6.69
C CYS A 237 -7.91 6.91 -8.19
N ALA A 238 -8.34 8.12 -8.55
CA ALA A 238 -8.30 8.57 -9.94
C ALA A 238 -6.88 8.96 -10.40
N LEU A 239 -6.03 9.40 -9.48
CA LEU A 239 -4.63 9.76 -9.76
C LEU A 239 -3.74 8.52 -9.72
N ARG A 240 -3.57 7.87 -10.87
CA ARG A 240 -2.59 6.79 -11.06
C ARG A 240 -1.17 7.36 -10.93
N TRP A 241 -0.22 6.52 -10.49
CA TRP A 241 1.18 6.92 -10.32
C TRP A 241 1.81 7.44 -11.63
N TRP A 242 1.44 6.83 -12.76
CA TRP A 242 1.85 7.31 -14.09
C TRP A 242 1.38 8.74 -14.39
N SER A 243 0.19 9.13 -13.94
CA SER A 243 -0.32 10.50 -14.11
C SER A 243 0.54 11.51 -13.35
N VAL A 244 1.01 11.15 -12.15
CA VAL A 244 1.93 11.99 -11.37
C VAL A 244 3.25 12.17 -12.11
N MET A 245 3.82 11.08 -12.65
CA MET A 245 5.06 11.15 -13.43
C MET A 245 4.91 12.03 -14.67
N LEU A 246 3.79 11.93 -15.40
CA LEU A 246 3.53 12.79 -16.56
C LEU A 246 3.43 14.27 -16.18
N ILE A 247 2.79 14.59 -15.05
CA ILE A 247 2.70 15.98 -14.55
C ILE A 247 4.10 16.52 -14.22
N VAL A 248 4.94 15.73 -13.56
CA VAL A 248 6.32 16.13 -13.21
C VAL A 248 7.13 16.38 -14.48
N VAL A 249 7.07 15.49 -15.47
CA VAL A 249 7.76 15.66 -16.76
C VAL A 249 7.27 16.92 -17.48
N ALA A 250 5.97 17.16 -17.50
CA ALA A 250 5.39 18.36 -18.10
C ALA A 250 5.88 19.64 -17.42
N LEU A 251 5.95 19.67 -16.08
CA LEU A 251 6.48 20.81 -15.32
C LEU A 251 7.96 21.05 -15.62
N LEU A 252 8.78 20.00 -15.70
CA LEU A 252 10.20 20.12 -16.06
C LEU A 252 10.40 20.69 -17.47
N LEU A 253 9.57 20.27 -18.44
CA LEU A 253 9.59 20.82 -19.80
C LEU A 253 9.23 22.32 -19.82
N ILE A 254 8.21 22.72 -19.06
CA ILE A 254 7.81 24.15 -18.95
C ILE A 254 8.95 24.98 -18.36
N ILE A 255 9.58 24.52 -17.28
CA ILE A 255 10.73 25.19 -16.66
C ILE A 255 11.90 25.29 -17.65
N GLY A 256 12.20 24.21 -18.37
CA GLY A 256 13.23 24.20 -19.41
C GLY A 256 12.99 25.22 -20.52
N ILE A 257 11.73 25.34 -20.98
CA ILE A 257 11.32 26.32 -21.99
C ILE A 257 11.51 27.76 -21.46
N ILE A 258 11.09 28.04 -20.22
CA ILE A 258 11.25 29.36 -19.61
C ILE A 258 12.75 29.75 -19.52
N ILE A 259 13.61 28.84 -19.06
CA ILE A 259 15.06 29.05 -18.99
C ILE A 259 15.64 29.31 -20.39
N PHE A 260 15.22 28.53 -21.39
CA PHE A 260 15.65 28.70 -22.77
C PHE A 260 15.26 30.08 -23.34
N ILE A 261 14.05 30.56 -23.06
CA ILE A 261 13.58 31.90 -23.48
C ILE A 261 14.42 33.00 -22.81
N ILE A 262 14.72 32.89 -21.51
CA ILE A 262 15.56 33.85 -20.78
C ILE A 262 16.98 33.85 -21.34
N TYR A 263 17.54 32.67 -21.62
CA TYR A 263 18.87 32.51 -22.20
C TYR A 263 18.96 33.16 -23.59
N ARG A 264 17.99 32.89 -24.48
CA ARG A 264 17.87 33.51 -25.81
C ARG A 264 17.78 35.03 -25.72
N ARG A 265 16.96 35.57 -24.80
CA ARG A 265 16.85 37.03 -24.57
C ARG A 265 18.14 37.66 -24.05
N ARG A 266 18.95 36.92 -23.30
CA ARG A 266 20.23 37.42 -22.79
C ARG A 266 21.26 37.54 -23.92
N GLN A 267 21.34 36.55 -24.80
CA GLN A 267 22.30 36.59 -25.92
C GLN A 267 22.02 37.73 -26.90
N SER A 268 20.76 38.06 -27.19
CA SER A 268 20.44 39.16 -28.12
C SER A 268 20.90 40.54 -27.64
N LYS A 269 21.22 40.72 -26.34
CA LYS A 269 21.74 41.99 -25.82
C LYS A 269 23.24 42.17 -26.04
N PHE A 270 24.00 41.11 -26.34
CA PHE A 270 25.45 41.18 -26.47
C PHE A 270 25.92 41.44 -27.91
N THR A 271 25.02 41.47 -28.88
CA THR A 271 25.36 41.59 -30.31
C THR A 271 25.36 43.02 -30.87
N CYS A 272 25.18 44.06 -30.05
CA CYS A 272 24.99 45.43 -30.55
C CYS A 272 26.19 46.40 -30.37
N ASP A 273 27.33 45.97 -29.82
CA ASP A 273 28.41 46.91 -29.46
C ASP A 273 29.73 46.79 -30.25
N TYR A 274 29.77 46.11 -31.41
CA TYR A 274 31.04 45.90 -32.13
C TYR A 274 31.25 46.74 -33.41
N GLU A 275 30.43 47.75 -33.71
CA GLU A 275 30.51 48.46 -35.00
C GLU A 275 30.69 49.98 -34.95
N THR A 276 31.32 50.53 -33.91
CA THR A 276 31.59 51.98 -33.83
C THR A 276 33.00 52.34 -33.36
N VAL A 277 34.06 51.68 -33.85
CA VAL A 277 35.40 52.28 -33.74
C VAL A 277 36.24 51.98 -34.98
N VAL A 278 36.86 53.05 -35.49
CA VAL A 278 37.99 53.08 -36.44
C VAL A 278 37.65 53.12 -37.94
N ARG A 279 37.34 54.32 -38.44
CA ARG A 279 38.03 54.83 -39.64
C ARG A 279 38.66 56.20 -39.34
N PRO A 280 39.95 56.25 -39.00
CA PRO A 280 40.74 57.45 -39.15
C PRO A 280 41.06 57.66 -40.64
N SER A 281 40.95 58.92 -41.00
CA SER A 281 41.33 59.64 -42.22
C SER A 281 42.59 59.16 -42.92
#